data_AF-A0AAW1S631-F1
#
_entry.id   AF-A0AAW1S631-F1
#
_cell.length_a   1.000
_cell.length_b   1.000
_cell.length_c   1.000
_cell.angle_alpha   90.00
_cell.angle_beta   90.00
_cell.angle_gamma   90.00
#
_symmetry.space_group_name_H-M   'P 1'
#
loop_
_entity.id
_entity.type
_entity.pdbx_description
1 polymer ?
#
loop_
_entity_poly.entity_id
_entity_poly.type
_entity_poly.pdbx_seq_one_letter_code
_entity_poly.pdbx_strand_id
1 'polypeptide(L)'
;MLSRALRRGSKQATCLLQQCQRRGFAEAAVVEQFDWDALGKSVTSDEGKRELSVLRSTFFDYQSRVINVPEVKPIDWARYEKDVDPELLNDFKTSFEALKKDTPEFDVKPLLQEAENKYSELFKQADEVVAASKKRISELEQELQETAAAKERLAHATIDEELSADPQLAKEIDEEIRQGDFIA
;
A
#
# COMPACT_ATOMS: atom_id res chain seq x y z
N MET A 1 10.97 -60.04 3.31
CA MET A 1 9.70 -59.30 3.05
C MET A 1 9.40 -58.19 4.08
N LEU A 2 10.05 -58.16 5.25
CA LEU A 2 9.82 -57.14 6.30
C LEU A 2 10.25 -55.70 5.93
N SER A 3 11.19 -55.53 5.01
CA SER A 3 11.74 -54.22 4.63
C SER A 3 10.83 -53.36 3.73
N ARG A 4 9.75 -53.93 3.18
CA ARG A 4 8.76 -53.20 2.36
C ARG A 4 7.60 -52.65 3.18
N ALA A 5 7.25 -53.30 4.30
CA ALA A 5 6.19 -52.85 5.20
C ALA A 5 6.60 -51.58 5.98
N LEU A 6 7.84 -51.55 6.49
CA LEU A 6 8.40 -50.38 7.19
C LEU A 6 8.51 -49.12 6.31
N ARG A 7 8.80 -49.28 5.01
CA ARG A 7 8.86 -48.15 4.05
C ARG A 7 7.49 -47.59 3.67
N ARG A 8 6.41 -48.38 3.82
CA ARG A 8 5.04 -47.88 3.59
C ARG A 8 4.52 -47.13 4.80
N GLY A 9 4.79 -47.63 6.01
CA GLY A 9 4.45 -46.93 7.26
C GLY A 9 5.15 -45.58 7.42
N SER A 10 6.44 -45.48 7.06
CA SER A 10 7.18 -44.21 7.17
C SER A 10 6.66 -43.14 6.20
N LYS A 11 6.26 -43.54 4.97
CA LYS A 11 5.74 -42.60 3.96
C LYS A 11 4.34 -42.08 4.30
N GLN A 12 3.49 -42.89 4.95
CA GLN A 12 2.18 -42.43 5.43
C GLN A 12 2.32 -41.52 6.66
N ALA A 13 3.25 -41.80 7.58
CA ALA A 13 3.50 -40.96 8.75
C ALA A 13 4.10 -39.59 8.39
N THR A 14 5.01 -39.52 7.40
CA THR A 14 5.54 -38.23 6.91
C THR A 14 4.48 -37.41 6.17
N CYS A 15 3.51 -38.06 5.50
CA CYS A 15 2.42 -37.35 4.82
C CYS A 15 1.46 -36.66 5.80
N LEU A 16 1.18 -37.28 6.96
CA LEU A 16 0.27 -36.72 7.96
C LEU A 16 0.92 -35.59 8.78
N LEU A 17 2.20 -35.72 9.12
CA LEU A 17 2.93 -34.65 9.83
C LEU A 17 3.18 -33.42 8.95
N GLN A 18 3.42 -33.62 7.64
CA GLN A 18 3.56 -32.53 6.68
C GLN A 18 2.23 -31.79 6.43
N GLN A 19 1.08 -32.48 6.56
CA GLN A 19 -0.24 -31.83 6.49
C GLN A 19 -0.59 -31.04 7.75
N CYS A 20 -0.20 -31.50 8.95
CA CYS A 20 -0.46 -30.77 10.19
C CYS A 20 0.40 -29.51 10.34
N GLN A 21 1.64 -29.50 9.84
CA GLN A 21 2.51 -28.31 9.87
C GLN A 21 2.16 -27.28 8.79
N ARG A 22 1.62 -27.71 7.64
CA ARG A 22 1.08 -26.78 6.63
C ARG A 22 -0.15 -26.03 7.12
N ARG A 23 -0.95 -26.60 8.04
CA ARG A 23 -2.14 -25.91 8.57
C ARG A 23 -1.78 -24.76 9.53
N GLY A 24 -0.72 -24.88 10.31
CA GLY A 24 -0.30 -23.85 11.26
C GLY A 24 0.16 -22.52 10.64
N PHE A 25 0.61 -22.53 9.38
CA PHE A 25 1.06 -21.33 8.66
C PHE A 25 0.21 -20.98 7.42
N ALA A 26 -0.69 -21.87 6.98
CA ALA A 26 -1.63 -21.57 5.89
C ALA A 26 -2.99 -21.04 6.38
N GLU A 27 -3.38 -21.27 7.64
CA GLU A 27 -4.68 -20.76 8.16
C GLU A 27 -4.66 -19.28 8.56
N ALA A 28 -3.49 -18.61 8.59
CA ALA A 28 -3.40 -17.20 9.00
C ALA A 28 -3.13 -16.20 7.85
N ALA A 29 -3.05 -16.65 6.60
CA ALA A 29 -2.81 -15.75 5.48
C ALA A 29 -3.50 -16.26 4.21
N VAL A 30 -4.84 -16.31 4.24
CA VAL A 30 -5.54 -15.83 3.04
C VAL A 30 -5.25 -14.33 3.01
N VAL A 31 -4.09 -13.96 2.46
CA VAL A 31 -3.84 -12.57 2.07
C VAL A 31 -4.91 -12.30 1.05
N GLU A 32 -5.94 -11.53 1.41
CA GLU A 32 -6.83 -10.93 0.40
C GLU A 32 -5.89 -10.34 -0.65
N GLN A 33 -5.96 -10.87 -1.87
CA GLN A 33 -5.09 -10.40 -2.94
C GLN A 33 -5.39 -8.92 -3.11
N PHE A 34 -4.41 -8.08 -2.74
CA PHE A 34 -4.53 -6.66 -2.91
C PHE A 34 -4.72 -6.36 -4.40
N ASP A 35 -5.82 -5.70 -4.75
CA ASP A 35 -6.15 -5.37 -6.13
C ASP A 35 -5.32 -4.16 -6.60
N TRP A 36 -4.11 -4.46 -7.10
CA TRP A 36 -3.20 -3.48 -7.70
C TRP A 36 -3.80 -2.77 -8.90
N ASP A 37 -4.73 -3.41 -9.61
CA ASP A 37 -5.31 -2.85 -10.83
C ASP A 37 -6.44 -1.85 -10.48
N ALA A 38 -7.18 -2.08 -9.39
CA ALA A 38 -8.09 -1.10 -8.81
C ALA A 38 -7.34 0.13 -8.30
N LEU A 39 -6.23 -0.06 -7.57
CA LEU A 39 -5.38 1.06 -7.14
C LEU A 39 -4.82 1.84 -8.34
N GLY A 40 -4.34 1.14 -9.37
CA GLY A 40 -3.84 1.77 -10.60
C GLY A 40 -4.85 2.63 -11.35
N LYS A 41 -6.14 2.31 -11.28
CA LYS A 41 -7.20 3.14 -11.88
C LYS A 41 -7.44 4.45 -11.13
N SER A 42 -7.20 4.48 -9.81
CA SER A 42 -7.39 5.67 -8.97
C SER A 42 -6.25 6.69 -9.10
N VAL A 43 -5.06 6.23 -9.52
CA VAL A 43 -3.88 7.07 -9.69
C VAL A 43 -3.86 7.68 -11.10
N THR A 44 -4.24 8.96 -11.19
CA THR A 44 -4.35 9.66 -12.48
C THR A 44 -3.05 10.31 -12.94
N SER A 45 -2.11 10.60 -12.02
CA SER A 45 -0.82 11.23 -12.33
C SER A 45 0.18 10.22 -12.92
N ASP A 46 0.93 10.66 -13.94
CA ASP A 46 1.95 9.82 -14.58
C ASP A 46 3.10 9.47 -13.61
N GLU A 47 3.43 10.40 -12.72
CA GLU A 47 4.40 10.16 -11.65
C GLU A 47 3.88 9.13 -10.64
N GLY A 48 2.62 9.25 -10.23
CA GLY A 48 2.00 8.27 -9.33
C GLY A 48 1.96 6.87 -9.91
N LYS A 49 1.73 6.73 -11.23
CA LYS A 49 1.77 5.43 -11.92
C LYS A 49 3.17 4.81 -11.93
N ARG A 50 4.22 5.63 -12.08
CA ARG A 50 5.62 5.17 -12.02
C ARG A 50 5.95 4.68 -10.62
N GLU A 51 5.68 5.49 -9.61
CA GLU A 51 5.92 5.12 -8.21
C GLU A 51 5.11 3.88 -7.80
N LEU A 52 3.86 3.76 -8.26
CA LEU A 52 3.05 2.57 -8.04
C LEU A 52 3.66 1.32 -8.69
N SER A 53 4.19 1.43 -9.92
CA SER A 53 4.86 0.31 -10.59
C SER A 53 6.11 -0.12 -9.83
N VAL A 54 6.88 0.83 -9.31
CA VAL A 54 8.07 0.55 -8.48
C VAL A 54 7.63 -0.15 -7.18
N LEU A 55 6.62 0.37 -6.48
CA LEU A 55 6.08 -0.24 -5.27
C LEU A 55 5.58 -1.68 -5.52
N ARG A 56 4.84 -1.90 -6.62
CA ARG A 56 4.35 -3.23 -7.01
C ARG A 56 5.50 -4.20 -7.23
N SER A 57 6.54 -3.78 -7.96
CA SER A 57 7.71 -4.63 -8.23
C SER A 57 8.47 -4.98 -6.95
N THR A 58 8.74 -4.01 -6.08
CA THR A 58 9.43 -4.23 -4.81
C THR A 58 8.62 -5.14 -3.88
N PHE A 59 7.30 -4.98 -3.83
CA PHE A 59 6.41 -5.86 -3.07
C PHE A 59 6.52 -7.31 -3.52
N PHE A 60 6.43 -7.57 -4.83
CA PHE A 60 6.56 -8.93 -5.35
C PHE A 60 7.97 -9.50 -5.15
N ASP A 61 9.01 -8.68 -5.22
CA ASP A 61 10.37 -9.09 -4.90
C ASP A 61 10.49 -9.55 -3.44
N TYR A 62 9.97 -8.78 -2.47
CA TYR A 62 9.95 -9.19 -1.07
C TYR A 62 9.09 -10.42 -0.82
N GLN A 63 7.88 -10.46 -1.39
CA GLN A 63 6.98 -11.58 -1.27
C GLN A 63 7.64 -12.87 -1.81
N SER A 64 8.32 -12.79 -2.96
CA SER A 64 9.03 -13.94 -3.52
C SER A 64 10.16 -14.41 -2.61
N ARG A 65 10.89 -13.49 -1.96
CA ARG A 65 11.96 -13.84 -1.02
C ARG A 65 11.41 -14.53 0.23
N VAL A 66 10.28 -14.07 0.76
CA VAL A 66 9.63 -14.67 1.94
C VAL A 66 9.04 -16.04 1.63
N ILE A 67 8.37 -16.20 0.48
CA ILE A 67 7.75 -17.48 0.09
C ILE A 67 8.82 -18.52 -0.24
N ASN A 68 9.91 -18.12 -0.88
CA ASN A 68 10.97 -19.04 -1.33
C ASN A 68 12.10 -19.23 -0.30
N VAL A 69 11.92 -18.83 0.97
CA VAL A 69 12.89 -19.15 2.02
C VAL A 69 12.98 -20.69 2.14
N PRO A 70 14.15 -21.30 1.88
CA PRO A 70 14.30 -22.73 2.04
C PRO A 70 14.12 -23.10 3.51
N GLU A 71 13.26 -24.09 3.79
CA GLU A 71 13.08 -24.60 5.14
C GLU A 71 14.44 -25.08 5.70
N VAL A 72 14.89 -24.46 6.78
CA VAL A 72 16.12 -24.88 7.47
C VAL A 72 15.81 -26.20 8.18
N LYS A 73 16.33 -27.31 7.63
CA LYS A 73 16.21 -28.62 8.26
C LYS A 73 17.11 -28.67 9.50
N PRO A 74 16.64 -29.26 10.61
CA PRO A 74 17.48 -29.45 11.79
C PRO A 74 18.66 -30.37 11.46
N ILE A 75 19.83 -30.08 12.03
CA ILE A 75 21.05 -30.87 11.84
C ILE A 75 20.89 -32.22 12.57
N ASP A 76 21.03 -33.32 11.83
CA ASP A 76 21.01 -34.68 12.39
C ASP A 76 22.42 -35.10 12.83
N TRP A 77 22.77 -34.77 14.07
CA TRP A 77 24.08 -35.06 14.65
C TRP A 77 24.41 -36.56 14.75
N ALA A 78 23.40 -37.43 14.89
CA ALA A 78 23.57 -38.87 15.07
C ALA A 78 23.97 -39.59 13.77
N ARG A 79 23.68 -38.97 12.61
CA ARG A 79 24.16 -39.46 11.32
C ARG A 79 25.65 -39.19 11.13
N TYR A 80 26.11 -38.00 11.49
CA TYR A 80 27.51 -37.58 11.28
C TYR A 80 28.49 -38.24 12.26
N GLU A 81 28.02 -38.67 13.43
CA GLU A 81 28.82 -39.41 14.41
C GLU A 81 29.31 -40.78 13.90
N LYS A 82 28.70 -41.32 12.83
CA LYS A 82 29.10 -42.61 12.23
C LYS A 82 30.18 -42.49 11.16
N ASP A 83 30.25 -41.34 10.51
CA ASP A 83 31.06 -41.14 9.29
C ASP A 83 32.24 -40.18 9.51
N VAL A 84 32.25 -39.41 10.61
CA VAL A 84 33.21 -38.33 10.89
C VAL A 84 33.96 -38.60 12.19
N ASP A 85 35.23 -38.20 12.25
CA ASP A 85 36.05 -38.29 13.44
C ASP A 85 35.39 -37.57 14.64
N PRO A 86 35.34 -38.22 15.83
CA PRO A 86 34.63 -37.68 16.99
C PRO A 86 35.13 -36.31 17.46
N GLU A 87 36.43 -36.04 17.33
CA GLU A 87 37.07 -34.80 17.77
C GLU A 87 36.62 -33.61 16.88
N LEU A 88 36.64 -33.79 15.56
CA LEU A 88 36.20 -32.78 14.60
C LEU A 88 34.69 -32.48 14.73
N LEU A 89 33.88 -33.52 14.98
CA LEU A 89 32.44 -33.36 15.19
C LEU A 89 32.14 -32.56 16.47
N ASN A 90 32.94 -32.74 17.51
CA ASN A 90 32.79 -32.02 18.77
C ASN A 90 33.16 -30.53 18.63
N ASP A 91 34.25 -30.24 17.92
CA ASP A 91 34.66 -28.86 17.61
C ASP A 91 33.61 -28.13 16.75
N PHE A 92 33.02 -28.83 15.78
CA PHE A 92 31.95 -28.26 14.95
C PHE A 92 30.65 -28.03 15.73
N LYS A 93 30.26 -28.94 16.63
CA LYS A 93 29.10 -28.73 17.52
C LYS A 93 29.31 -27.51 18.42
N THR A 94 30.49 -27.41 19.04
CA THR A 94 30.84 -26.31 19.95
C THR A 94 30.85 -24.97 19.22
N SER A 95 31.46 -24.90 18.03
CA SER A 95 31.47 -23.67 17.22
C SER A 95 30.09 -23.30 16.67
N PHE A 96 29.26 -24.28 16.28
CA PHE A 96 27.88 -24.04 15.86
C PHE A 96 27.01 -23.49 17.00
N GLU A 97 27.14 -24.05 18.20
CA GLU A 97 26.44 -23.55 19.39
C GLU A 97 26.93 -22.15 19.81
N ALA A 98 28.23 -21.87 19.70
CA ALA A 98 28.78 -20.55 19.91
C ALA A 98 28.21 -19.53 18.91
N LEU A 99 28.20 -19.85 17.61
CA LEU A 99 27.62 -18.99 16.57
C LEU A 99 26.12 -18.74 16.78
N LYS A 100 25.37 -19.76 17.21
CA LYS A 100 23.94 -19.61 17.51
C LYS A 100 23.70 -18.67 18.70
N LYS A 101 24.60 -18.67 19.68
CA LYS A 101 24.53 -17.80 20.86
C LYS A 101 24.96 -16.36 20.54
N ASP A 102 25.95 -16.21 19.67
CA ASP A 102 26.51 -14.91 19.28
C ASP A 102 25.71 -14.23 18.18
N THR A 103 24.79 -14.93 17.51
CA THR A 103 23.84 -14.33 16.56
C THR A 103 22.77 -13.57 17.35
N PRO A 104 22.77 -12.23 17.33
CA PRO A 104 21.72 -11.47 18.00
C PRO A 104 20.38 -11.78 17.34
N GLU A 105 19.37 -12.11 18.16
CA GLU A 105 18.00 -12.17 17.69
C GLU A 105 17.62 -10.78 17.17
N PHE A 106 17.18 -10.73 15.92
CA PHE A 106 16.82 -9.46 15.29
C PHE A 106 15.58 -8.90 15.96
N ASP A 107 15.73 -7.85 16.77
CA ASP A 107 14.60 -7.22 17.45
C ASP A 107 13.78 -6.41 16.44
N VAL A 108 12.62 -6.95 16.08
CA VAL A 108 11.69 -6.36 15.11
C VAL A 108 10.93 -5.17 15.71
N LYS A 109 10.85 -5.06 17.05
CA LYS A 109 10.02 -4.06 17.74
C LYS A 109 10.36 -2.61 17.41
N PRO A 110 11.63 -2.16 17.48
CA PRO A 110 11.96 -0.76 17.16
C PRO A 110 11.67 -0.41 15.70
N LEU A 111 11.89 -1.34 14.78
CA LEU A 111 11.62 -1.13 13.35
C LEU A 111 10.12 -1.07 13.05
N LEU A 112 9.34 -1.90 13.74
CA LEU A 112 7.88 -1.87 13.60
C LEU A 112 7.31 -0.55 14.11
N GLN A 113 7.79 -0.05 15.26
CA GLN A 113 7.37 1.24 15.81
C GLN A 113 7.75 2.40 14.88
N GLU A 114 8.95 2.39 14.31
CA GLU A 114 9.35 3.41 13.33
C GLU A 114 8.46 3.38 12.09
N ALA A 115 8.14 2.19 11.57
CA ALA A 115 7.24 2.03 10.44
C ALA A 115 5.83 2.53 10.76
N GLU A 116 5.26 2.13 11.91
CA GLU A 116 3.94 2.57 12.38
C GLU A 116 3.85 4.09 12.49
N ASN A 117 4.89 4.73 13.05
CA ASN A 117 4.95 6.18 13.15
C ASN A 117 4.92 6.86 11.77
N LYS A 118 5.74 6.37 10.82
CA LYS A 118 5.76 6.90 9.45
C LYS A 118 4.42 6.73 8.74
N TYR A 119 3.78 5.57 8.87
CA TYR A 119 2.45 5.35 8.29
C TYR A 119 1.39 6.24 8.92
N SER A 120 1.44 6.44 10.25
CA SER A 120 0.47 7.29 10.96
C SER A 120 0.50 8.75 10.49
N GLU A 121 1.67 9.27 10.11
CA GLU A 121 1.82 10.61 9.55
C GLU A 121 1.24 10.69 8.14
N LEU A 122 1.53 9.70 7.29
CA LEU A 122 0.97 9.62 5.95
C LEU A 122 -0.57 9.51 5.96
N PHE A 123 -1.15 8.78 6.90
CA PHE A 123 -2.62 8.71 7.05
C PHE A 123 -3.23 10.06 7.39
N LYS A 124 -2.61 10.84 8.29
CA LYS A 124 -3.08 12.19 8.62
C LYS A 124 -3.03 13.12 7.40
N GLN A 125 -1.94 13.09 6.65
CA GLN A 125 -1.80 13.89 5.42
C GLN A 125 -2.85 13.48 4.37
N ALA A 126 -3.12 12.19 4.22
CA ALA A 126 -4.16 11.69 3.33
C ALA A 126 -5.56 12.17 3.77
N ASP A 127 -5.88 12.10 5.07
CA ASP A 127 -7.15 12.57 5.62
C ASP A 127 -7.35 14.08 5.41
N GLU A 128 -6.29 14.88 5.58
CA GLU A 128 -6.32 16.32 5.32
C GLU A 128 -6.61 16.63 3.85
N VAL A 129 -5.94 15.93 2.92
CA VAL A 129 -6.17 16.09 1.47
C VAL A 129 -7.59 15.66 1.09
N VAL A 130 -8.11 14.58 1.69
CA VAL A 130 -9.49 14.12 1.47
C VAL A 130 -10.48 15.17 1.97
N ALA A 131 -10.27 15.75 3.15
CA ALA A 131 -11.13 16.80 3.70
C ALA A 131 -11.11 18.07 2.83
N ALA A 132 -9.92 18.51 2.40
CA ALA A 132 -9.76 19.64 1.50
C ALA A 132 -10.46 19.40 0.14
N SER A 133 -10.29 18.20 -0.42
CA SER A 133 -10.91 17.83 -1.71
C SER A 133 -12.43 17.82 -1.61
N LYS A 134 -13.02 17.27 -0.53
CA LYS A 134 -14.47 17.29 -0.31
C LYS A 134 -15.02 18.72 -0.22
N LYS A 135 -14.33 19.60 0.50
CA LYS A 135 -14.71 21.02 0.58
C LYS A 135 -14.69 21.68 -0.80
N ARG A 136 -13.62 21.47 -1.57
CA ARG A 136 -13.49 22.07 -2.90
C ARG A 136 -14.54 21.55 -3.88
N ILE A 137 -14.89 20.26 -3.81
CA ILE A 137 -15.98 19.70 -4.61
C ILE A 137 -17.31 20.41 -4.30
N SER A 138 -17.63 20.61 -3.03
CA SER A 138 -18.85 21.31 -2.63
C SER A 138 -18.90 22.77 -3.11
N GLU A 139 -17.76 23.48 -3.07
CA GLU A 139 -17.67 24.85 -3.62
C GLU A 139 -17.88 24.85 -5.13
N LEU A 140 -17.25 23.93 -5.86
CA LEU A 140 -17.41 23.80 -7.31
C LEU A 140 -18.84 23.45 -7.72
N GLU A 141 -19.54 22.62 -6.94
CA GLU A 141 -20.96 22.30 -7.16
C GLU A 141 -21.85 23.55 -7.00
N GLN A 142 -21.54 24.42 -6.03
CA GLN A 142 -22.23 25.71 -5.87
C GLN A 142 -21.93 26.65 -7.04
N GLU A 143 -20.65 26.80 -7.41
CA GLU A 143 -20.23 27.62 -8.55
C GLU A 143 -20.92 27.15 -9.86
N LEU A 144 -21.09 25.84 -10.06
CA LEU A 144 -21.80 25.28 -11.21
C LEU A 144 -23.30 25.62 -11.19
N GLN A 145 -23.95 25.56 -10.03
CA GLN A 145 -25.36 25.94 -9.89
C GLN A 145 -25.56 27.44 -10.14
N GLU A 146 -24.69 28.28 -9.59
CA GLU A 146 -24.71 29.73 -9.82
C GLU A 146 -24.48 30.05 -11.30
N THR A 147 -23.52 29.39 -11.95
CA THR A 147 -23.26 29.58 -13.39
C THR A 147 -24.45 29.13 -14.25
N ALA A 148 -25.09 28.01 -13.89
CA ALA A 148 -26.28 27.55 -14.60
C ALA A 148 -27.45 28.53 -14.44
N ALA A 149 -27.71 29.01 -13.21
CA ALA A 149 -28.73 30.01 -12.93
C ALA A 149 -28.42 31.35 -13.60
N ALA A 150 -27.16 31.79 -13.62
CA ALA A 150 -26.72 32.99 -14.32
C ALA A 150 -26.91 32.85 -15.83
N LYS A 151 -26.68 31.67 -16.42
CA LYS A 151 -26.94 31.43 -17.84
C LYS A 151 -28.44 31.50 -18.17
N GLU A 152 -29.29 30.94 -17.32
CA GLU A 152 -30.75 31.05 -17.47
C GLU A 152 -31.22 32.50 -17.28
N ARG A 153 -30.66 33.20 -16.28
CA ARG A 153 -30.90 34.61 -16.05
C ARG A 153 -30.50 35.44 -17.26
N LEU A 154 -29.30 35.27 -17.82
CA LEU A 154 -28.85 35.99 -19.02
C LEU A 154 -29.77 35.75 -20.25
N ALA A 155 -30.41 34.59 -20.34
CA ALA A 155 -31.36 34.31 -21.42
C ALA A 155 -32.70 35.08 -21.28
N HIS A 156 -33.03 35.56 -20.08
CA HIS A 156 -34.33 36.14 -19.74
C HIS A 156 -34.28 37.52 -19.05
N ALA A 157 -33.11 37.96 -18.60
CA ALA A 157 -32.91 39.19 -17.86
C ALA A 157 -32.98 40.39 -18.79
N THR A 158 -33.67 41.43 -18.33
CA THR A 158 -33.74 42.72 -19.01
C THR A 158 -32.57 43.62 -18.57
N ILE A 159 -32.15 44.52 -19.45
CA ILE A 159 -31.04 45.44 -19.21
C ILE A 159 -31.27 46.27 -17.93
N ASP A 160 -32.52 46.62 -17.62
CA ASP A 160 -32.90 47.37 -16.41
C ASP A 160 -32.72 46.56 -15.10
N GLU A 161 -32.90 45.24 -15.14
CA GLU A 161 -32.68 44.37 -13.98
C GLU A 161 -31.19 44.18 -13.67
N GLU A 162 -30.34 44.11 -14.70
CA GLU A 162 -28.88 44.01 -14.54
C GLU A 162 -28.26 45.34 -14.09
N LEU A 163 -28.70 46.48 -14.63
CA LEU A 163 -28.27 47.81 -14.17
C LEU A 163 -28.72 48.14 -12.74
N SER A 164 -29.85 47.56 -12.30
CA SER A 164 -30.32 47.69 -10.91
C SER A 164 -29.57 46.76 -9.95
N ALA A 165 -29.15 45.58 -10.43
CA ALA A 165 -28.38 44.61 -9.65
C ALA A 165 -26.91 45.01 -9.48
N ASP A 166 -26.33 45.71 -10.47
CA ASP A 166 -24.98 46.26 -10.40
C ASP A 166 -24.96 47.80 -10.60
N PRO A 167 -25.08 48.58 -9.51
CA PRO A 167 -25.01 50.04 -9.56
C PRO A 167 -23.61 50.58 -9.90
N GLN A 168 -22.56 49.74 -9.88
CA GLN A 168 -21.22 50.14 -10.30
C GLN A 168 -21.12 50.12 -11.82
N LEU A 169 -21.65 49.09 -12.47
CA LEU A 169 -21.76 49.02 -13.93
C LEU A 169 -22.53 50.21 -14.51
N ALA A 170 -23.63 50.60 -13.85
CA ALA A 170 -24.40 51.78 -14.25
C ALA A 170 -23.57 53.08 -14.20
N LYS A 171 -22.72 53.25 -13.17
CA LYS A 171 -21.84 54.42 -13.04
C LYS A 171 -20.71 54.42 -14.04
N GLU A 172 -20.19 53.26 -14.39
CA GLU A 172 -19.13 53.10 -15.39
C GLU A 172 -19.67 53.47 -16.77
N ILE A 173 -20.86 52.96 -17.13
CA ILE A 173 -21.57 53.35 -18.35
C ILE A 173 -21.85 54.86 -18.39
N ASP A 174 -22.33 55.45 -17.30
CA ASP A 174 -22.57 56.90 -17.21
C ASP A 174 -21.28 57.73 -17.38
N GLU A 175 -20.14 57.21 -16.91
CA GLU A 175 -18.84 57.86 -17.03
C GLU A 175 -18.29 57.74 -18.47
N GLU A 176 -18.41 56.58 -19.10
CA GLU A 176 -18.05 56.36 -20.51
C GLU A 176 -18.88 57.25 -21.45
N ILE A 177 -20.19 57.39 -21.18
CA ILE A 177 -21.07 58.32 -21.91
C ILE A 177 -20.61 59.77 -21.73
N ARG A 178 -20.17 60.15 -20.52
CA ARG A 178 -19.67 61.51 -20.25
C ARG A 178 -18.33 61.79 -20.94
N GLN A 179 -17.47 60.79 -21.04
CA GLN A 179 -16.17 60.87 -21.71
C GLN A 179 -16.29 60.73 -23.24
N GLY A 180 -17.44 60.24 -23.73
CA GLY A 180 -17.76 60.14 -25.16
C GLY A 180 -17.14 58.94 -25.84
N ASP A 181 -16.77 57.91 -25.08
CA ASP A 181 -16.07 56.72 -25.57
C ASP A 181 -17.07 55.62 -25.94
N PHE A 182 -17.69 55.74 -27.12
CA PHE A 182 -18.78 54.86 -27.57
C PHE A 182 -18.31 53.66 -28.42
N ILE A 183 -17.00 53.51 -28.64
CA ILE A 183 -16.43 52.54 -29.58
C ILE A 183 -15.25 51.82 -28.91
N ALA A 184 -15.56 50.77 -28.17
CA ALA A 184 -14.63 49.70 -27.82
C ALA A 184 -15.16 48.37 -28.38
#